data_AF-A0A1H6NIA1-F1
#
_entry.id   AF-A0A1H6NIA1-F1
#
_cell.length_a   1.000
_cell.length_b   1.000
_cell.length_c   1.000
_cell.angle_alpha   90.00
_cell.angle_beta   90.00
_cell.angle_gamma   90.00
#
_symmetry.space_group_name_H-M   'P 1'
#
loop_
_entity.id
_entity.type
_entity.pdbx_description
1 polymer ?
#
loop_
_entity_poly.entity_id
_entity_poly.type
_entity_poly.pdbx_seq_one_letter_code
_entity_poly.pdbx_strand_id
1 'polypeptide(L)'
;MHREIMAELRAIRAQMGAPARNAVTDQVGAAADQQVAEAQALLATYRAQIEQCEKLKIELDLIHDAITRTKMEIAVLHGKSFEGDEMAKVNGELGAVVGGTEEATQQILAAAEAIDNASTALGKVTSPDQQKQMLEEIGDNVVAIFEACNFQDLTGQRISKVMTTMKFIENRITAMMDIWGGVDEIKAHAPAKVDDRSEDDKLLNGPKLDGDVGHASQDDIDALFG
;
A
#
# COMPACT_ATOMS: atom_id res chain seq x y z
N MET A 1 -50.83 -93.25 23.26
CA MET A 1 -49.61 -93.72 23.95
C MET A 1 -48.34 -93.76 23.08
N HIS A 2 -48.12 -94.71 22.14
CA HIS A 2 -46.85 -94.75 21.38
C HIS A 2 -46.65 -93.55 20.43
N ARG A 3 -47.73 -93.02 19.86
CA ARG A 3 -47.71 -91.87 18.93
C ARG A 3 -47.40 -90.55 19.64
N GLU A 4 -47.85 -90.40 20.89
CA GLU A 4 -47.54 -89.23 21.73
C GLU A 4 -46.10 -89.28 22.25
N ILE A 5 -45.63 -90.45 22.69
CA ILE A 5 -44.24 -90.61 23.14
C ILE A 5 -43.26 -90.31 22.00
N MET A 6 -43.56 -90.74 20.77
CA MET A 6 -42.74 -90.42 19.60
C MET A 6 -42.85 -88.96 19.13
N ALA A 7 -43.92 -88.25 19.48
CA ALA A 7 -44.06 -86.82 19.23
C ALA A 7 -43.25 -86.01 20.26
N GLU A 8 -43.35 -86.38 21.54
CA GLU A 8 -42.56 -85.80 22.64
C GLU A 8 -41.05 -86.04 22.45
N LEU A 9 -40.63 -87.24 22.06
CA LEU A 9 -39.23 -87.53 21.73
C LEU A 9 -38.71 -86.72 20.54
N ARG A 10 -39.57 -86.40 19.57
CA ARG A 10 -39.22 -85.51 18.46
C ARG A 10 -39.10 -84.06 18.91
N ALA A 11 -39.98 -83.60 19.78
CA ALA A 11 -39.94 -82.25 20.36
C ALA A 11 -38.67 -82.04 21.21
N ILE A 12 -38.32 -83.02 22.05
CA ILE A 12 -37.10 -82.98 22.87
C ILE A 12 -35.85 -83.04 21.99
N ARG A 13 -35.84 -83.85 20.93
CA ARG A 13 -34.72 -83.89 19.98
C ARG A 13 -34.56 -82.58 19.19
N ALA A 14 -35.65 -81.91 18.87
CA ALA A 14 -35.63 -80.59 18.24
C ALA A 14 -35.10 -79.51 19.19
N GLN A 15 -35.45 -79.58 20.48
CA GLN A 15 -34.94 -78.66 21.50
C GLN A 15 -33.45 -78.89 21.83
N MET A 16 -32.99 -80.15 21.86
CA MET A 16 -31.56 -80.47 22.06
C MET A 16 -30.70 -80.28 20.80
N GLY A 17 -31.31 -80.26 19.61
CA GLY A 17 -30.64 -79.98 18.33
C GLY A 17 -30.55 -78.50 17.97
N ALA A 18 -31.22 -77.62 18.71
CA ALA A 18 -31.15 -76.18 18.48
C ALA A 18 -29.87 -75.61 19.10
N PRO A 19 -29.03 -74.87 18.34
CA PRO A 19 -27.75 -74.37 18.81
C PRO A 19 -27.96 -73.11 19.67
N ALA A 20 -28.52 -73.28 20.88
CA ALA A 20 -28.74 -72.16 21.81
C ALA A 20 -27.42 -71.53 22.32
N ARG A 21 -26.29 -72.24 22.17
CA ARG A 21 -24.96 -71.73 22.54
C ARG A 21 -24.30 -70.84 21.48
N ASN A 22 -24.78 -70.81 20.23
CA ASN A 22 -24.22 -69.95 19.18
C ASN A 22 -24.90 -68.58 19.10
N ALA A 23 -26.20 -68.50 19.39
CA ALA A 23 -26.94 -67.24 19.24
C ALA A 23 -26.45 -66.10 20.13
N VAL A 24 -26.00 -66.40 21.37
CA VAL A 24 -25.48 -65.37 22.29
C VAL A 24 -24.05 -64.94 21.91
N THR A 25 -23.19 -65.88 21.50
CA THR A 25 -21.84 -65.56 21.00
C THR A 25 -21.87 -64.83 19.66
N ASP A 26 -22.80 -65.17 18.77
CA ASP A 26 -22.99 -64.49 17.48
C ASP A 26 -23.57 -63.08 17.69
N GLN A 27 -24.47 -62.87 18.66
CA GLN A 27 -24.98 -61.53 19.02
C GLN A 27 -23.92 -60.65 19.68
N VAL A 28 -23.06 -61.21 20.55
CA VAL A 28 -21.95 -60.48 21.18
C VAL A 28 -20.87 -60.15 20.15
N GLY A 29 -20.57 -61.05 19.21
CA GLY A 29 -19.67 -60.80 18.08
C GLY A 29 -20.19 -59.70 17.16
N ALA A 30 -21.47 -59.76 16.76
CA ALA A 30 -22.10 -58.74 15.93
C ALA A 30 -22.15 -57.35 16.60
N ALA A 31 -22.38 -57.29 17.92
CA ALA A 31 -22.35 -56.03 18.65
C ALA A 31 -20.93 -55.44 18.76
N ALA A 32 -19.92 -56.29 18.93
CA ALA A 32 -18.51 -55.86 18.92
C ALA A 32 -18.08 -55.38 17.53
N ASP A 33 -18.47 -56.09 16.46
CA ASP A 33 -18.20 -55.70 15.08
C ASP A 33 -18.88 -54.37 14.72
N GLN A 34 -20.11 -54.15 15.22
CA GLN A 34 -20.81 -52.88 15.03
C GLN A 34 -20.13 -51.72 15.77
N GLN A 35 -19.66 -51.93 17.01
CA GLN A 35 -18.88 -50.93 17.74
C GLN A 35 -17.55 -50.60 17.05
N VAL A 36 -16.87 -51.61 16.49
CA VAL A 36 -15.63 -51.40 15.71
C VAL A 36 -15.91 -50.62 14.43
N ALA A 37 -17.01 -50.91 13.73
CA ALA A 37 -17.41 -50.17 12.54
C ALA A 37 -17.76 -48.70 12.84
N GLU A 38 -18.47 -48.43 13.93
CA GLU A 38 -18.79 -47.08 14.39
C GLU A 38 -17.52 -46.30 14.79
N ALA A 39 -16.58 -46.93 15.51
CA ALA A 39 -15.29 -46.34 15.85
C ALA A 39 -14.44 -46.05 14.59
N GLN A 40 -14.44 -46.94 13.60
CA GLN A 40 -13.75 -46.73 12.33
C GLN A 40 -14.35 -45.58 11.52
N ALA A 41 -15.69 -45.45 11.49
CA ALA A 41 -16.38 -44.34 10.83
C ALA A 41 -16.08 -42.99 11.51
N LEU A 42 -16.03 -42.97 12.84
CA LEU A 42 -15.66 -41.79 13.62
C LEU A 42 -14.20 -41.38 13.37
N LEU A 43 -13.28 -42.35 13.36
CA LEU A 43 -11.86 -42.12 13.03
C LEU A 43 -11.68 -41.62 11.59
N ALA A 44 -12.44 -42.14 10.62
CA ALA A 44 -12.43 -41.66 9.25
C ALA A 44 -12.91 -40.20 9.17
N THR A 45 -13.94 -39.85 9.94
CA THR A 45 -14.45 -38.47 10.03
C THR A 45 -13.41 -37.52 10.64
N TYR A 46 -12.75 -37.91 11.74
CA TYR A 46 -11.67 -37.11 12.33
C TYR A 46 -10.48 -36.94 11.38
N ARG A 47 -10.10 -37.99 10.64
CA ARG A 47 -9.05 -37.89 9.61
C ARG A 47 -9.41 -36.87 8.53
N ALA A 48 -10.65 -36.90 8.04
CA ALA A 48 -11.12 -35.91 7.06
C ALA A 48 -11.13 -34.48 7.61
N GLN A 49 -11.50 -34.29 8.88
CA GLN A 49 -11.45 -32.99 9.55
C GLN A 49 -10.00 -32.48 9.73
N ILE A 50 -9.06 -33.36 10.10
CA ILE A 50 -7.65 -33.01 10.21
C ILE A 50 -7.11 -32.58 8.84
N GLU A 51 -7.41 -33.32 7.78
CA GLU A 51 -7.01 -32.96 6.42
C GLU A 51 -7.59 -31.60 5.98
N GLN A 52 -8.85 -31.31 6.33
CA GLN A 52 -9.45 -30.00 6.09
C GLN A 52 -8.76 -28.88 6.87
N CYS A 53 -8.40 -29.13 8.14
CA CYS A 53 -7.68 -28.18 8.97
C CYS A 53 -6.27 -27.88 8.41
N GLU A 54 -5.57 -28.92 7.93
CA GLU A 54 -4.28 -28.77 7.26
C GLU A 54 -4.39 -27.91 6.00
N LYS A 55 -5.42 -28.11 5.17
CA LYS A 55 -5.69 -27.27 3.99
C LYS A 55 -5.95 -25.81 4.38
N LEU A 56 -6.80 -25.57 5.38
CA LEU A 56 -7.08 -24.22 5.87
C LEU A 56 -5.83 -23.53 6.43
N LYS A 57 -4.96 -24.28 7.11
CA LYS A 57 -3.69 -23.75 7.60
C LYS A 57 -2.80 -23.29 6.44
N ILE A 58 -2.65 -24.12 5.39
CA ILE A 58 -1.87 -23.76 4.20
C ILE A 58 -2.41 -22.47 3.56
N GLU A 59 -3.73 -22.37 3.39
CA GLU A 59 -4.36 -21.15 2.83
C GLU A 59 -4.12 -19.93 3.73
N LEU A 60 -4.19 -20.09 5.05
CA LEU A 60 -3.94 -19.00 5.99
C LEU A 60 -2.48 -18.54 5.95
N ASP A 61 -1.54 -19.48 5.88
CA ASP A 61 -0.10 -19.20 5.76
C ASP A 61 0.18 -18.43 4.45
N LEU A 62 -0.45 -18.84 3.34
CA LEU A 62 -0.35 -18.12 2.05
C LEU A 62 -0.88 -16.69 2.12
N ILE A 63 -2.03 -16.47 2.79
CA ILE A 63 -2.60 -15.14 3.00
C ILE A 63 -1.67 -14.30 3.89
N HIS A 64 -1.13 -14.89 4.96
CA HIS A 64 -0.21 -14.22 5.85
C HIS A 64 1.04 -13.74 5.11
N ASP A 65 1.65 -14.61 4.30
CA ASP A 65 2.83 -14.28 3.49
C ASP A 65 2.53 -13.21 2.44
N ALA A 66 1.33 -13.22 1.86
CA ALA A 66 0.88 -12.16 0.95
C ALA A 66 0.76 -10.82 1.68
N ILE A 67 0.12 -10.79 2.86
CA ILE A 67 -0.03 -9.56 3.65
C ILE A 67 1.33 -9.01 4.08
N THR A 68 2.25 -9.86 4.55
CA THR A 68 3.58 -9.44 4.98
C THR A 68 4.38 -8.82 3.83
N ARG A 69 4.31 -9.41 2.62
CA ARG A 69 4.91 -8.81 1.42
C ARG A 69 4.29 -7.45 1.09
N THR A 70 2.97 -7.34 1.11
CA THR A 70 2.29 -6.06 0.86
C THR A 70 2.67 -4.99 1.89
N LYS A 71 2.82 -5.35 3.18
CA LYS A 71 3.30 -4.44 4.22
C LYS A 71 4.71 -3.93 3.90
N MET A 72 5.63 -4.81 3.47
CA MET A 72 6.98 -4.43 3.06
C MET A 72 6.96 -3.49 1.85
N GLU A 73 6.17 -3.82 0.82
CA GLU A 73 6.03 -2.98 -0.38
C GLU A 73 5.52 -1.57 -0.04
N ILE A 74 4.51 -1.47 0.84
CA ILE A 74 3.96 -0.20 1.29
C ILE A 74 4.98 0.57 2.13
N ALA A 75 5.73 -0.10 3.01
CA ALA A 75 6.79 0.54 3.79
C ALA A 75 7.89 1.14 2.89
N VAL A 76 8.30 0.40 1.85
CA VAL A 76 9.27 0.89 0.85
C VAL A 76 8.72 2.09 0.08
N LEU A 77 7.47 1.99 -0.41
CA LEU A 77 6.85 3.04 -1.19
C LEU A 77 6.67 4.31 -0.35
N HIS A 78 6.20 4.19 0.89
CA HIS A 78 6.08 5.32 1.82
C HIS A 78 7.43 6.01 2.09
N GLY A 79 8.46 5.22 2.44
CA GLY A 79 9.78 5.74 2.77
C GLY A 79 10.51 6.40 1.59
N LYS A 80 10.32 5.89 0.36
CA LYS A 80 10.93 6.48 -0.84
C LYS A 80 10.15 7.66 -1.39
N SER A 81 8.84 7.53 -1.52
CA SER A 81 8.01 8.48 -2.27
C SER A 81 7.46 9.63 -1.44
N PHE A 82 7.31 9.48 -0.12
CA PHE A 82 6.68 10.51 0.74
C PHE A 82 7.62 11.08 1.82
N GLU A 83 8.61 10.32 2.28
CA GLU A 83 9.61 10.79 3.27
C GLU A 83 11.02 10.98 2.69
N GLY A 84 11.25 10.61 1.42
CA GLY A 84 12.56 10.57 0.79
C GLY A 84 12.84 11.70 -0.21
N ASP A 85 14.00 11.61 -0.88
CA ASP A 85 14.47 12.54 -1.91
C ASP A 85 13.48 12.76 -3.07
N GLU A 86 12.65 11.77 -3.39
CA GLU A 86 11.62 11.92 -4.43
C GLU A 86 10.55 12.95 -4.02
N MET A 87 10.16 13.01 -2.75
CA MET A 87 9.20 14.02 -2.30
C MET A 87 9.82 15.41 -2.30
N ALA A 88 11.11 15.53 -1.97
CA ALA A 88 11.85 16.77 -2.10
C ALA A 88 11.92 17.24 -3.57
N LYS A 89 12.10 16.31 -4.51
CA LYS A 89 12.06 16.60 -5.95
C LYS A 89 10.67 17.03 -6.43
N VAL A 90 9.61 16.34 -6.02
CA VAL A 90 8.22 16.73 -6.32
C VAL A 90 7.89 18.11 -5.75
N ASN A 91 8.32 18.40 -4.52
CA ASN A 91 8.19 19.74 -3.95
C ASN A 91 9.01 20.79 -4.71
N GLY A 92 10.19 20.43 -5.22
CA GLY A 92 11.00 21.28 -6.10
C GLY A 92 10.32 21.57 -7.44
N GLU A 93 9.72 20.57 -8.07
CA GLU A 93 8.92 20.73 -9.29
C GLU A 93 7.67 21.59 -9.04
N LEU A 94 7.02 21.42 -7.89
CA LEU A 94 5.94 22.31 -7.45
C LEU A 94 6.44 23.75 -7.23
N GLY A 95 7.65 23.92 -6.69
CA GLY A 95 8.29 25.23 -6.53
C GLY A 95 8.59 25.90 -7.88
N ALA A 96 9.11 25.15 -8.86
CA ALA A 96 9.36 25.66 -10.22
C ALA A 96 8.06 26.12 -10.89
N VAL A 97 6.96 25.45 -10.61
CA VAL A 97 5.63 25.83 -11.09
C VAL A 97 5.14 27.11 -10.43
N VAL A 98 5.26 27.20 -9.10
CA VAL A 98 4.88 28.42 -8.39
C VAL A 98 5.68 29.60 -8.97
N GLY A 99 6.98 29.40 -9.19
CA GLY A 99 7.82 30.36 -9.90
C GLY A 99 7.29 30.71 -11.30
N GLY A 100 6.86 29.73 -12.10
CA GLY A 100 6.23 29.97 -13.41
C GLY A 100 4.91 30.74 -13.32
N THR A 101 4.11 30.54 -12.27
CA THR A 101 2.89 31.31 -12.05
C THR A 101 3.16 32.74 -11.58
N GLU A 102 4.20 32.94 -10.77
CA GLU A 102 4.69 34.26 -10.38
C GLU A 102 5.23 35.02 -11.60
N GLU A 103 6.01 34.35 -12.44
CA GLU A 103 6.53 34.92 -13.69
C GLU A 103 5.39 35.33 -14.64
N ALA A 104 4.41 34.45 -14.86
CA ALA A 104 3.24 34.78 -15.68
C ALA A 104 2.48 36.00 -15.12
N THR A 105 2.35 36.09 -13.79
CA THR A 105 1.72 37.23 -13.13
C THR A 105 2.52 38.52 -13.34
N GLN A 106 3.84 38.43 -13.27
CA GLN A 106 4.73 39.57 -13.51
C GLN A 106 4.70 40.03 -14.98
N GLN A 107 4.59 39.10 -15.94
CA GLN A 107 4.40 39.43 -17.36
C GLN A 107 3.06 40.13 -17.60
N ILE A 108 1.97 39.66 -16.98
CA ILE A 108 0.65 40.31 -17.08
C ILE A 108 0.71 41.75 -16.55
N LEU A 109 1.32 41.95 -15.38
CA LEU A 109 1.46 43.28 -14.78
C LEU A 109 2.33 44.21 -15.64
N ALA A 110 3.46 43.72 -16.14
CA ALA A 110 4.35 44.50 -17.00
C ALA A 110 3.67 44.91 -18.32
N ALA A 111 2.93 44.00 -18.96
CA ALA A 111 2.18 44.31 -20.16
C ALA A 111 1.04 45.31 -19.90
N ALA A 112 0.35 45.20 -18.75
CA ALA A 112 -0.67 46.17 -18.36
C ALA A 112 -0.08 47.57 -18.12
N GLU A 113 1.08 47.66 -17.46
CA GLU A 113 1.81 48.93 -17.29
C GLU A 113 2.27 49.53 -18.63
N ALA A 114 2.77 48.69 -19.55
CA ALA A 114 3.15 49.13 -20.89
C ALA A 114 1.94 49.69 -21.68
N ILE A 115 0.78 49.04 -21.58
CA ILE A 115 -0.47 49.53 -22.17
C ILE A 115 -0.86 50.90 -21.61
N ASP A 116 -0.81 51.07 -20.28
CA ASP A 116 -1.16 52.35 -19.64
C ASP A 116 -0.21 53.49 -20.08
N ASN A 117 1.09 53.20 -20.14
CA ASN A 117 2.11 54.14 -20.60
C ASN A 117 1.90 54.54 -22.07
N ALA A 118 1.68 53.56 -22.95
CA ALA A 118 1.43 53.79 -24.37
C ALA A 118 0.13 54.57 -24.59
N SER A 119 -0.94 54.23 -23.86
CA SER A 119 -2.23 54.93 -23.90
C SER A 119 -2.12 56.39 -23.44
N THR A 120 -1.42 56.62 -22.33
CA THR A 120 -1.15 57.98 -21.81
C THR A 120 -0.33 58.82 -22.78
N ALA A 121 0.66 58.20 -23.43
CA ALA A 121 1.52 58.89 -24.39
C ALA A 121 0.79 59.16 -25.72
N LEU A 122 -0.11 58.28 -26.16
CA LEU A 122 -0.94 58.45 -27.36
C LEU A 122 -1.72 59.77 -27.32
N GLY A 123 -2.24 60.15 -26.15
CA GLY A 123 -2.94 61.43 -25.94
C GLY A 123 -2.06 62.68 -26.03
N LYS A 124 -0.74 62.55 -26.01
CA LYS A 124 0.24 63.65 -26.05
C LYS A 124 0.90 63.82 -27.42
N VAL A 125 0.72 62.84 -28.31
CA VAL A 125 1.40 62.79 -29.61
C VAL A 125 0.46 63.21 -30.73
N THR A 126 0.96 64.01 -31.66
CA THR A 126 0.19 64.54 -32.82
C THR A 126 0.59 63.92 -34.15
N SER A 127 1.72 63.20 -34.21
CA SER A 127 2.16 62.52 -35.43
C SER A 127 1.34 61.25 -35.68
N PRO A 128 0.71 61.10 -36.87
CA PRO A 128 -0.04 59.88 -37.20
C PRO A 128 0.81 58.61 -37.15
N ASP A 129 2.09 58.68 -37.55
CA ASP A 129 2.98 57.52 -37.55
C ASP A 129 3.31 57.06 -36.13
N GLN A 130 3.56 58.01 -35.22
CA GLN A 130 3.82 57.70 -33.81
C GLN A 130 2.55 57.19 -33.10
N GLN A 131 1.38 57.73 -33.44
CA GLN A 131 0.11 57.22 -32.93
C GLN A 131 -0.14 55.77 -33.38
N LYS A 132 0.14 55.46 -34.65
CA LYS A 132 0.03 54.10 -35.17
C LYS A 132 0.95 53.13 -34.44
N GLN A 133 2.21 53.51 -34.22
CA GLN A 133 3.18 52.69 -33.49
C GLN A 133 2.71 52.39 -32.06
N MET A 134 2.18 53.38 -31.34
CA MET A 134 1.64 53.18 -29.99
C MET A 134 0.41 52.28 -29.96
N LEU A 135 -0.45 52.37 -30.98
CA LEU A 135 -1.60 51.47 -31.12
C LEU A 135 -1.17 50.02 -31.39
N GLU A 136 -0.13 49.81 -32.20
CA GLU A 136 0.47 48.50 -32.42
C GLU A 136 1.08 47.96 -31.11
N GLU A 137 1.83 48.77 -30.37
CA GLU A 137 2.42 48.39 -29.08
C GLU A 137 1.35 48.01 -28.04
N ILE A 138 0.23 48.74 -27.97
CA ILE A 138 -0.91 48.36 -27.12
C ILE A 138 -1.48 47.01 -27.56
N GLY A 139 -1.64 46.78 -28.86
CA GLY A 139 -2.12 45.51 -29.41
C GLY A 139 -1.22 44.34 -29.02
N ASP A 140 0.09 44.50 -29.17
CA ASP A 140 1.08 43.47 -28.84
C ASP A 140 1.07 43.13 -27.34
N ASN A 141 0.98 44.14 -26.47
CA ASN A 141 0.89 43.91 -25.02
C ASN A 141 -0.43 43.23 -24.61
N VAL A 142 -1.55 43.50 -25.28
CA VAL A 142 -2.81 42.78 -25.05
C VAL A 142 -2.67 41.31 -25.42
N VAL A 143 -1.99 40.99 -26.53
CA VAL A 143 -1.68 39.60 -26.91
C VAL A 143 -0.80 38.93 -25.85
N ALA A 144 0.24 39.62 -25.37
CA ALA A 144 1.13 39.09 -24.32
C ALA A 144 0.36 38.73 -23.03
N ILE A 145 -0.64 39.54 -22.64
CA ILE A 145 -1.53 39.22 -21.50
C ILE A 145 -2.31 37.93 -21.77
N PHE A 146 -2.89 37.76 -22.96
CA PHE A 146 -3.64 36.54 -23.29
C PHE A 146 -2.74 35.30 -23.26
N GLU A 147 -1.52 35.40 -23.77
CA GLU A 147 -0.56 34.28 -23.77
C GLU A 147 -0.14 33.90 -22.36
N ALA A 148 0.22 34.89 -21.52
CA ALA A 148 0.59 34.66 -20.12
C ALA A 148 -0.56 34.06 -19.31
N CYS A 149 -1.79 34.57 -19.48
CA CYS A 149 -2.99 34.02 -18.82
C CYS A 149 -3.27 32.56 -19.25
N ASN A 150 -3.16 32.25 -20.53
CA ASN A 150 -3.41 30.90 -21.04
C ASN A 150 -2.38 29.89 -20.49
N PHE A 151 -1.10 30.31 -20.43
CA PHE A 151 -0.06 29.48 -19.83
C PHE A 151 -0.26 29.27 -18.33
N GLN A 152 -0.65 30.31 -17.61
CA GLN A 152 -0.98 30.23 -16.18
C GLN A 152 -2.18 29.29 -15.91
N ASP A 153 -3.27 29.43 -16.67
CA ASP A 153 -4.49 28.62 -16.49
C ASP A 153 -4.22 27.13 -16.73
N LEU A 154 -3.57 26.79 -17.84
CA LEU A 154 -3.27 25.40 -18.18
C LEU A 154 -2.30 24.77 -17.17
N THR A 155 -1.31 25.53 -16.71
CA THR A 155 -0.31 25.07 -15.73
C THR A 155 -0.96 24.88 -14.36
N GLY A 156 -1.74 25.86 -13.88
CA GLY A 156 -2.46 25.79 -12.61
C GLY A 156 -3.46 24.62 -12.55
N GLN A 157 -4.23 24.40 -13.61
CA GLN A 157 -5.18 23.28 -13.68
C GLN A 157 -4.50 21.90 -13.66
N ARG A 158 -3.45 21.71 -14.48
CA ARG A 158 -2.73 20.43 -14.55
C ARG A 158 -2.15 20.05 -13.19
N ILE A 159 -1.68 21.03 -12.45
CA ILE A 159 -0.96 20.80 -11.20
C ILE A 159 -1.90 20.62 -10.04
N SER A 160 -2.99 21.39 -9.99
CA SER A 160 -4.09 21.10 -9.08
C SER A 160 -4.55 19.64 -9.23
N LYS A 161 -4.70 19.16 -10.47
CA LYS A 161 -5.06 17.76 -10.74
C LYS A 161 -4.02 16.75 -10.23
N VAL A 162 -2.73 16.95 -10.53
CA VAL A 162 -1.65 16.06 -10.07
C VAL A 162 -1.56 16.05 -8.54
N MET A 163 -1.60 17.22 -7.90
CA MET A 163 -1.55 17.35 -6.44
C MET A 163 -2.75 16.71 -5.77
N THR A 164 -3.95 16.83 -6.34
CA THR A 164 -5.14 16.11 -5.84
C THR A 164 -4.94 14.60 -5.92
N THR A 165 -4.38 14.08 -7.02
CA THR A 165 -4.09 12.65 -7.14
C THR A 165 -3.02 12.18 -6.15
N MET A 166 -1.94 12.94 -5.97
CA MET A 166 -0.90 12.62 -4.98
C MET A 166 -1.46 12.56 -3.56
N LYS A 167 -2.24 13.57 -3.15
CA LYS A 167 -2.93 13.59 -1.84
C LYS A 167 -3.88 12.42 -1.67
N PHE A 168 -4.60 12.04 -2.74
CA PHE A 168 -5.47 10.87 -2.70
C PHE A 168 -4.70 9.57 -2.44
N ILE A 169 -3.56 9.39 -3.11
CA ILE A 169 -2.68 8.23 -2.93
C ILE A 169 -2.10 8.22 -1.52
N GLU A 170 -1.56 9.35 -1.04
CA GLU A 170 -1.01 9.50 0.31
C GLU A 170 -2.04 9.12 1.38
N ASN A 171 -3.25 9.70 1.31
CA ASN A 171 -4.33 9.41 2.25
C ASN A 171 -4.69 7.91 2.26
N ARG A 172 -4.65 7.26 1.10
CA ARG A 172 -4.98 5.83 1.00
C ARG A 172 -3.88 4.96 1.60
N ILE A 173 -2.62 5.33 1.42
CA ILE A 173 -1.47 4.67 2.03
C ILE A 173 -1.53 4.83 3.55
N THR A 174 -1.75 6.06 4.04
CA THR A 174 -1.93 6.32 5.49
C THR A 174 -3.05 5.50 6.09
N ALA A 175 -4.22 5.46 5.44
CA ALA A 175 -5.33 4.62 5.88
C ALA A 175 -4.99 3.12 5.89
N MET A 176 -4.18 2.62 4.94
CA MET A 176 -3.70 1.24 4.97
C MET A 176 -2.75 0.99 6.14
N MET A 177 -1.83 1.92 6.42
CA MET A 177 -0.92 1.83 7.56
C MET A 177 -1.67 1.83 8.89
N ASP A 178 -2.69 2.69 9.03
CA ASP A 178 -3.52 2.77 10.24
C ASP A 178 -4.26 1.45 10.53
N ILE A 179 -4.79 0.79 9.50
CA ILE A 179 -5.45 -0.54 9.64
C ILE A 179 -4.49 -1.58 10.24
N TRP A 180 -3.18 -1.42 10.03
CA TRP A 180 -2.17 -2.39 10.43
C TRP A 180 -1.40 -2.01 11.70
N GLY A 181 -1.87 -1.02 12.47
CA GLY A 181 -1.24 -0.63 13.73
C GLY A 181 -0.47 0.69 13.66
N GLY A 182 -0.58 1.42 12.54
CA GLY A 182 0.02 2.73 12.36
C GLY A 182 1.36 2.71 11.64
N VAL A 183 1.90 3.90 11.41
CA VAL A 183 3.11 4.13 10.60
C VAL A 183 4.33 3.41 11.18
N ASP A 184 4.49 3.38 12.51
CA ASP A 184 5.66 2.80 13.16
C ASP A 184 5.73 1.27 13.01
N GLU A 185 4.58 0.60 13.09
CA GLU A 185 4.43 -0.85 12.85
C GLU A 185 4.82 -1.20 11.41
N ILE A 186 4.40 -0.40 10.43
CA ILE A 186 4.73 -0.63 9.02
C ILE A 186 6.18 -0.29 8.71
N LYS A 187 6.73 0.79 9.28
CA LYS A 187 8.15 1.14 9.14
C LYS A 187 9.07 0.05 9.68
N ALA A 188 8.67 -0.70 10.70
CA ALA A 188 9.44 -1.85 11.19
C ALA A 188 9.60 -2.97 10.15
N HIS A 189 8.72 -3.01 9.15
CA HIS A 189 8.79 -3.96 8.04
C HIS A 189 9.58 -3.41 6.84
N ALA A 190 10.04 -2.16 6.88
CA ALA A 190 10.87 -1.61 5.82
C ALA A 190 12.21 -2.36 5.77
N PRO A 191 12.70 -2.76 4.59
CA PRO A 191 14.05 -3.29 4.46
C PRO A 191 15.06 -2.22 4.89
N ALA A 192 16.19 -2.64 5.45
CA ALA A 192 17.27 -1.73 5.80
C ALA A 192 17.62 -0.85 4.59
N LYS A 193 17.78 0.47 4.81
CA LYS A 193 18.24 1.37 3.77
C LYS A 193 19.61 0.89 3.29
N VAL A 194 19.64 0.34 2.08
CA VAL A 194 20.89 -0.04 1.42
C VAL A 194 21.46 1.25 0.82
N ASP A 195 22.65 1.64 1.26
CA ASP A 195 23.39 2.74 0.67
C ASP A 195 23.89 2.29 -0.71
N ASP A 196 23.19 2.75 -1.73
CA ASP A 196 23.37 2.48 -3.16
C ASP A 196 24.43 3.39 -3.81
N ARG A 197 25.07 4.27 -3.05
CA ARG A 197 26.21 5.06 -3.49
C ARG A 197 27.43 4.16 -3.77
N SER A 198 28.33 4.62 -4.64
CA SER A 198 29.60 3.90 -4.88
C SER A 198 30.46 3.87 -3.61
N GLU A 199 31.38 2.90 -3.49
CA GLU A 199 32.25 2.82 -2.31
C GLU A 199 33.06 4.10 -2.08
N ASP A 200 33.45 4.80 -3.16
CA ASP A 200 34.12 6.11 -3.07
C ASP A 200 33.17 7.22 -2.57
N ASP A 201 31.92 7.22 -3.03
CA ASP A 201 30.90 8.19 -2.58
C ASP A 201 30.49 7.97 -1.12
N LYS A 202 30.62 6.75 -0.59
CA LYS A 202 30.40 6.44 0.83
C LYS A 202 31.48 7.04 1.74
N LEU A 203 32.68 7.25 1.21
CA LEU A 203 33.79 7.87 1.94
C LEU A 203 33.68 9.40 1.98
N LEU A 204 32.92 10.00 1.06
CA LEU A 204 32.61 11.43 1.02
C LEU A 204 31.48 11.77 1.99
N ASN A 205 31.74 11.59 3.28
CA ASN A 205 30.88 12.16 4.31
C ASN A 205 31.21 13.65 4.41
N GLY A 206 30.23 14.51 4.11
CA GLY A 206 30.33 15.94 4.38
C GLY A 206 30.54 16.21 5.87
N PRO A 207 30.90 17.45 6.27
CA PRO A 207 31.01 17.80 7.68
C PRO A 207 29.70 17.43 8.40
N LYS A 208 29.81 16.58 9.42
CA LYS A 208 28.67 16.13 10.22
C LYS A 208 28.01 17.34 10.89
N LEU A 209 26.69 17.37 10.90
CA LEU A 209 25.94 18.46 11.51
C LEU A 209 25.94 18.32 13.04
N ASP A 210 25.72 19.43 13.75
CA ASP A 210 25.62 19.44 15.21
C ASP A 210 24.52 18.47 15.68
N GLY A 211 24.91 17.47 16.49
CA GLY A 211 24.02 16.44 17.03
C GLY A 211 24.10 15.08 16.33
N ASP A 212 24.82 14.96 15.21
CA ASP A 212 25.06 13.66 14.57
C ASP A 212 25.99 12.75 15.39
N VAL A 213 25.74 11.44 15.33
CA VAL A 213 26.57 10.44 16.01
C VAL A 213 28.01 10.51 15.48
N GLY A 214 28.95 10.89 16.37
CA GLY A 214 30.36 11.08 16.05
C GLY A 214 30.67 12.40 15.35
N HIS A 215 29.83 13.42 15.49
CA HIS A 215 30.24 14.83 15.33
C HIS A 215 31.18 15.19 16.48
N ALA A 216 32.39 15.67 16.17
CA ALA A 216 33.36 16.07 17.18
C ALA A 216 32.96 17.45 17.71
N SER A 217 32.72 17.55 19.02
CA SER A 217 32.41 18.84 19.64
C SER A 217 33.66 19.72 19.70
N GLN A 218 33.48 21.03 19.84
CA GLN A 218 34.60 21.96 20.03
C GLN A 218 35.43 21.58 21.27
N ASP A 219 34.78 21.09 22.32
CA ASP A 219 35.44 20.61 23.54
C ASP A 219 36.33 19.38 23.27
N ASP A 220 35.90 18.47 22.37
CA ASP A 220 36.69 17.30 21.97
C ASP A 220 37.92 17.70 21.14
N ILE A 221 37.79 18.74 20.31
CA ILE A 221 38.89 19.28 19.50
C ILE A 221 39.89 20.00 20.41
N ASP A 222 39.40 20.81 21.33
CA ASP A 222 40.25 21.55 22.27
C ASP A 222 41.02 20.60 23.20
N ALA A 223 40.45 19.45 23.56
CA ALA A 223 41.14 18.40 24.33
C ALA A 223 42.26 17.68 23.55
N LEU A 224 42.26 17.73 22.22
CA LEU A 224 43.28 17.12 21.36
C LEU A 224 44.43 18.08 21.03
N PHE A 225 44.19 19.39 21.08
CA PHE A 225 45.14 20.41 20.62
C PHE A 225 45.49 21.50 21.65
N GLY A 226 44.88 21.49 22.83
CA GLY A 226 45.20 22.35 23.99
C GLY A 226 46.02 21.65 25.05
#